data_AF-W0GAC1-F1
#
_entry.id   AF-W0GAC1-F1
#
_cell.length_a   1.000
_cell.length_b   1.000
_cell.length_c   1.000
_cell.angle_alpha   90.00
_cell.angle_beta   90.00
_cell.angle_gamma   90.00
#
_symmetry.space_group_name_H-M   'P 1'
#
loop_
_entity.id
_entity.type
_entity.pdbx_description
1 polymer ?
#
loop_
_entity_poly.entity_id
_entity_poly.type
_entity_poly.pdbx_seq_one_letter_code
_entity_poly.pdbx_strand_id
1 'polypeptide(L)' 'GLSRMERVVRERMSIQDASTVTPQQLINIRPVVASIKEFFGSSQLSQFMDQTNPLGELTHKRR' A
#
# COMPACT_ATOMS: atom_id res chain seq x y z
N GLY A 1 2.04 3.42 3.75
CA GLY A 1 1.57 3.70 2.39
C GLY A 1 1.19 5.16 2.19
N LEU A 2 0.06 5.59 2.74
CA LEU A 2 -0.49 6.92 2.52
C LEU A 2 0.37 8.05 3.11
N SER A 3 0.91 7.90 4.33
CA SER A 3 1.82 8.90 4.91
C SER A 3 3.08 9.14 4.05
N ARG A 4 3.60 8.09 3.38
CA ARG A 4 4.70 8.25 2.40
C ARG A 4 4.25 9.05 1.17
N MET A 5 3.02 8.84 0.70
CA MET A 5 2.44 9.60 -0.42
C MET A 5 2.20 11.07 -0.04
N GLU A 6 1.67 11.34 1.16
CA GLU A 6 1.45 12.68 1.69
C GLU A 6 2.75 13.48 1.73
N ARG A 7 3.83 12.87 2.23
CA ARG A 7 5.16 13.50 2.26
C ARG A 7 5.64 13.89 0.86
N VAL A 8 5.53 12.98 -0.12
CA VAL A 8 5.93 13.24 -1.52
C VAL A 8 5.08 14.36 -2.15
N VAL A 9 3.78 14.40 -1.85
CA VAL A 9 2.88 15.48 -2.31
C VAL A 9 3.34 16.82 -1.73
N ARG A 10 3.61 16.88 -0.42
CA ARG A 10 4.05 18.11 0.26
C ARG A 10 5.41 18.58 -0.26
N GLU A 11 6.35 17.67 -0.51
CA GLU A 11 7.65 18.00 -1.12
C GLU A 11 7.48 18.57 -2.53
N ARG A 12 6.64 17.95 -3.38
CA ARG A 12 6.38 18.44 -4.75
C ARG A 12 5.70 19.81 -4.77
N MET A 13 4.77 20.06 -3.85
CA MET A 13 4.12 21.38 -3.72
C MET A 13 5.10 22.48 -3.32
N SER A 14 6.19 22.16 -2.60
CA SER A 14 7.20 23.16 -2.21
C SER A 14 8.16 23.55 -3.35
N ILE A 15 8.26 22.72 -4.40
CA ILE A 15 9.19 22.90 -5.52
C ILE A 15 8.49 23.49 -6.75
N GLN A 16 7.20 23.21 -6.93
CA GLN A 16 6.44 23.63 -8.10
C GLN A 16 5.71 24.97 -7.87
N ASP A 17 5.68 25.82 -8.90
CA ASP A 17 4.95 27.09 -8.87
C ASP A 17 3.45 26.87 -8.69
N ALA A 18 2.89 27.42 -7.61
CA ALA A 18 1.50 27.24 -7.20
C ALA A 18 0.47 27.67 -8.27
N SER A 19 0.85 28.49 -9.23
CA SER A 19 0.00 28.95 -10.34
C SER A 19 -0.21 27.91 -11.44
N THR A 20 0.63 26.87 -11.51
CA THR A 20 0.60 25.85 -12.58
C THR A 20 0.34 24.43 -12.06
N VAL A 21 0.34 24.25 -10.74
CA VAL A 21 0.19 22.94 -10.10
C VAL A 21 -1.23 22.40 -10.28
N THR A 22 -1.33 21.22 -10.89
CA THR A 22 -2.57 20.43 -10.92
C THR A 22 -2.52 19.27 -9.92
N PRO A 23 -3.65 18.87 -9.30
CA PRO A 23 -3.68 17.74 -8.37
C PRO A 23 -3.13 16.43 -8.96
N GLN A 24 -3.32 16.22 -10.26
CA GLN A 24 -2.81 15.04 -10.97
C GLN A 24 -1.28 14.96 -11.00
N GLN A 25 -0.57 16.09 -11.03
CA GLN A 25 0.90 16.12 -11.03
C GLN A 25 1.49 15.83 -9.65
N LEU A 26 0.72 16.12 -8.60
CA LEU A 26 1.14 15.91 -7.22
C LEU A 26 0.98 14.45 -6.77
N ILE A 27 -0.06 13.77 -7.24
CA ILE A 27 -0.37 12.41 -6.79
C ILE A 27 0.59 11.40 -7.40
N ASN A 28 1.27 10.64 -6.55
CA ASN A 28 2.07 9.48 -6.94
C ASN A 28 1.57 8.23 -6.21
N ILE A 29 1.00 7.28 -6.96
CA ILE A 29 0.40 6.05 -6.41
C ILE A 29 1.41 4.98 -6.00
N ARG A 30 2.67 5.06 -6.48
CA ARG A 30 3.69 4.02 -6.27
C ARG A 30 3.91 3.67 -4.79
N PRO A 31 3.97 4.61 -3.83
CA PRO A 31 4.17 4.28 -2.42
C PRO A 31 3.02 3.47 -1.81
N VAL A 32 1.79 3.67 -2.28
CA VAL A 32 0.63 2.91 -1.80
C VAL A 32 0.66 1.50 -2.35
N VAL A 33 0.85 1.36 -3.66
CA VAL A 33 0.96 0.04 -4.32
C VAL A 33 2.10 -0.78 -3.73
N ALA A 34 3.27 -0.16 -3.51
CA ALA A 34 4.42 -0.82 -2.90
C ALA A 34 4.10 -1.32 -1.48
N SER A 35 3.41 -0.52 -0.67
CA SER A 35 3.05 -0.91 0.70
C SER A 35 2.08 -2.09 0.73
N ILE A 36 1.14 -2.14 -0.22
CA ILE A 36 0.18 -3.26 -0.34
C ILE A 36 0.92 -4.53 -0.78
N LYS A 37 1.80 -4.43 -1.78
CA LYS A 37 2.61 -5.56 -2.25
C LYS A 37 3.53 -6.11 -1.17
N GLU A 38 4.18 -5.23 -0.40
CA GLU A 38 5.05 -5.59 0.72
C GLU A 38 4.27 -6.32 1.83
N PHE A 39 3.07 -5.84 2.16
CA PHE A 39 2.22 -6.49 3.13
C PHE A 39 1.80 -7.90 2.68
N PHE A 40 1.24 -8.07 1.48
CA PHE A 40 0.76 -9.39 1.05
C PHE A 40 1.88 -10.32 0.58
N GLY A 41 3.02 -9.79 0.14
CA GLY A 41 4.13 -10.57 -0.40
C GLY A 41 5.16 -11.03 0.63
N SER A 42 5.34 -10.31 1.73
CA SER A 42 6.40 -10.60 2.71
C SER A 42 6.01 -10.44 4.19
N SER A 43 4.77 -10.04 4.50
CA SER A 43 4.34 -9.95 5.89
C SER A 43 4.23 -11.34 6.52
N GLN A 44 4.69 -11.49 7.76
CA GLN A 44 4.49 -12.70 8.56
C GLN A 44 3.01 -13.03 8.81
N LEU A 45 2.13 -12.03 8.69
CA LEU A 45 0.68 -12.21 8.78
C LEU A 45 0.06 -12.71 7.48
N SER A 46 0.75 -12.54 6.35
CA SER A 46 0.33 -13.05 5.04
C SER A 46 0.91 -14.45 4.84
N GLN A 47 0.24 -15.45 5.42
CA GLN A 47 0.69 -16.84 5.41
C GLN A 47 0.15 -17.59 4.18
N PHE A 48 0.89 -18.63 3.77
CA PHE A 48 0.37 -19.58 2.79
C PHE A 48 -0.84 -20.31 3.37
N MET A 49 -1.93 -20.40 2.59
CA MET A 49 -3.19 -20.97 3.06
C MET A 49 -3.04 -22.46 3.36
N ASP A 50 -3.50 -22.91 4.53
CA ASP A 50 -3.62 -24.33 4.83
C ASP A 50 -4.89 -24.90 4.17
N GLN A 51 -4.69 -25.67 3.09
CA GLN A 51 -5.77 -26.29 2.30
C GLN A 51 -5.77 -27.82 2.41
N THR A 52 -5.21 -28.37 3.49
CA THR A 52 -5.17 -29.83 3.70
C THR A 52 -6.57 -30.45 3.69
N ASN A 53 -7.56 -29.74 4.25
CA ASN A 53 -8.97 -30.11 4.21
C ASN A 53 -9.86 -28.87 4.51
N PRO A 54 -11.19 -28.93 4.26
CA PRO A 54 -12.08 -27.78 4.45
C PRO A 54 -12.11 -27.22 5.89
N LEU A 55 -11.85 -28.06 6.91
CA LEU A 55 -11.79 -27.60 8.31
C LEU A 55 -10.47 -26.88 8.62
N GLY A 56 -9.36 -27.33 8.02
CA GLY A 56 -8.07 -26.66 8.09
C GLY A 56 -8.13 -25.26 7.49
N GLU A 57 -8.75 -25.11 6.31
CA GLU A 57 -8.93 -23.81 5.67
C GLU A 57 -9.74 -22.84 6.55
N LEU A 58 -10.82 -23.35 7.14
CA LEU A 58 -11.74 -22.55 7.97
C LEU A 58 -11.13 -22.19 9.33
N THR A 59 -10.29 -23.07 9.90
CA THR A 59 -9.54 -22.80 11.12
C THR A 59 -8.43 -21.76 10.87
N HIS A 60 -7.70 -21.87 9.75
CA HIS A 60 -6.63 -20.94 9.40
C HIS A 60 -7.15 -19.52 9.12
N LYS A 61 -8.32 -19.38 8.48
CA LYS A 61 -8.97 -18.08 8.27
C LYS A 61 -9.54 -17.42 9.53
N ARG A 62 -9.82 -18.20 10.59
CA ARG A 62 -10.44 -17.72 11.84
C ARG A 62 -9.44 -17.40 12.96
N ARG A 63 -8.16 -17.69 12.73
CA ARG A 63 -7.07 -17.42 13.67
C ARG A 63 -6.56 -15.99 13.53
#